data_AF-A0A962I324-F1
#
_entry.id   AF-A0A962I324-F1
#
_cell.length_a   1.000
_cell.length_b   1.000
_cell.length_c   1.000
_cell.angle_alpha   90.00
_cell.angle_beta   90.00
_cell.angle_gamma   90.00
#
_symmetry.space_group_name_H-M   'P 1'
#
loop_
_entity.id
_entity.type
_entity.pdbx_description
1 polymer ?
#
loop_
_entity_poly.entity_id
_entity_poly.type
_entity_poly.pdbx_seq_one_letter_code
_entity_poly.pdbx_strand_id
1 'polypeptide(L)' 'MSTSPVASSSASTFDLPGLSLQHRGKVRDVYRLPGERLLMIASDRLSAFDVVLPDP' A
#
# COMPACT_ATOMS: atom_id res chain seq x y z
N MET A 1 7.77 -11.02 30.66
CA MET A 1 8.54 -11.47 29.50
C MET A 1 8.01 -10.74 28.29
N SER A 2 8.87 -9.94 27.67
CA SER A 2 8.56 -8.87 26.72
C SER A 2 8.06 -9.44 25.39
N THR A 3 6.89 -8.99 24.93
CA THR A 3 6.37 -9.31 23.60
C THR A 3 7.17 -8.56 22.54
N SER A 4 7.96 -9.29 21.76
CA SER A 4 8.63 -8.76 20.57
C SER A 4 7.59 -8.21 19.58
N PRO A 5 7.82 -7.05 18.96
CA PRO A 5 6.91 -6.51 17.97
C PRO A 5 6.93 -7.42 16.74
N VAL A 6 5.74 -7.77 16.25
CA VAL A 6 5.55 -8.51 15.00
C VAL A 6 6.28 -7.79 13.87
N ALA A 7 7.05 -8.54 13.10
CA ALA A 7 7.91 -8.03 12.04
C ALA A 7 7.14 -7.11 11.08
N SER A 8 7.74 -5.94 10.83
CA SER A 8 7.31 -4.99 9.82
C SER A 8 7.13 -5.69 8.47
N SER A 9 5.89 -5.85 8.02
CA SER A 9 5.60 -6.30 6.66
C SER A 9 6.26 -5.34 5.67
N SER A 10 7.18 -5.82 4.85
CA SER A 10 7.79 -5.07 3.76
C SER A 10 6.76 -4.82 2.66
N ALA A 11 5.78 -3.95 2.93
CA ALA A 11 4.75 -3.62 1.98
C ALA A 11 5.39 -3.04 0.72
N SER A 12 5.25 -3.76 -0.40
CA SER A 12 5.61 -3.32 -1.75
C SER A 12 5.02 -1.94 -2.01
N THR A 13 5.88 -0.92 -1.93
CA THR A 13 5.50 0.47 -2.11
C THR A 13 5.88 0.88 -3.52
N PHE A 14 4.91 1.38 -4.29
CA PHE A 14 5.18 1.87 -5.63
C PHE A 14 5.73 3.29 -5.55
N ASP A 15 6.99 3.46 -5.94
CA ASP A 15 7.58 4.78 -6.18
C ASP A 15 7.42 5.13 -7.66
N LEU A 16 6.56 6.11 -7.94
CA LEU A 16 6.20 6.53 -9.29
C LEU A 16 6.54 8.02 -9.45
N PRO A 17 7.77 8.35 -9.86
CA PRO A 17 8.20 9.73 -9.96
C PRO A 17 7.34 10.50 -10.95
N GLY A 18 6.93 11.71 -10.57
CA GLY A 18 6.07 12.58 -11.37
C GLY A 18 4.56 12.32 -11.20
N LEU A 19 4.16 11.33 -10.39
CA LEU A 19 2.76 11.11 -10.02
C LEU A 19 2.52 11.49 -8.56
N SER A 20 1.47 12.28 -8.31
CA SER A 20 1.07 12.63 -6.96
C SER A 20 0.22 11.52 -6.36
N LEU A 21 0.73 10.87 -5.31
CA LEU A 21 -0.04 9.93 -4.51
C LEU A 21 -1.21 10.66 -3.85
N GLN A 22 -2.43 10.24 -4.15
CA GLN A 22 -3.65 10.82 -3.62
C GLN A 22 -4.18 10.03 -2.42
N HIS A 23 -4.08 8.70 -2.44
CA HIS A 23 -4.49 7.86 -1.33
C HIS A 23 -3.72 6.53 -1.33
N ARG A 24 -3.35 6.06 -0.13
CA ARG A 24 -2.76 4.74 0.09
C ARG A 24 -3.64 3.93 1.02
N GLY A 25 -4.17 2.83 0.50
CA GLY A 25 -4.95 1.85 1.25
C GLY A 25 -4.11 0.63 1.64
N LYS A 26 -4.78 -0.35 2.27
CA LYS A 26 -4.16 -1.63 2.66
C LYS A 26 -3.62 -2.43 1.46
N VAL A 27 -4.38 -2.42 0.36
CA VAL A 27 -4.15 -3.29 -0.80
C VAL A 27 -4.13 -2.54 -2.14
N ARG A 28 -4.19 -1.20 -2.10
CA ARG A 28 -4.25 -0.37 -3.30
C ARG A 28 -3.70 1.02 -3.07
N ASP A 29 -3.09 1.59 -4.10
CA ASP A 29 -2.60 2.96 -4.13
C ASP A 29 -3.33 3.72 -5.24
N VAL A 30 -3.64 4.99 -5.01
CA VAL A 30 -4.35 5.87 -5.96
C VAL A 30 -3.50 7.10 -6.20
N TYR A 31 -3.20 7.38 -7.46
CA TYR A 31 -2.43 8.53 -7.91
C TYR A 31 -3.29 9.46 -8.76
N ARG A 32 -3.02 10.75 -8.66
CA ARG A 32 -3.65 11.77 -9.50
C ARG A 32 -2.94 11.87 -10.84
N LEU A 33 -3.71 11.89 -11.91
CA LEU A 33 -3.27 12.18 -13.25
C LEU A 33 -3.77 13.57 -13.71
N PRO A 34 -3.17 14.15 -14.76
CA PRO A 34 -3.69 15.37 -15.38
C PRO A 34 -5.12 15.20 -15.90
N GLY A 35 -5.90 16.28 -15.91
CA GLY A 35 -7.26 16.28 -16.44
C GLY A 35 -8.25 15.46 -15.61
N GLU A 36 -8.17 15.59 -14.27
CA GLU A 36 -9.10 14.98 -13.31
C GLU A 36 -9.20 13.45 -13.36
N ARG A 37 -8.19 12.78 -13.93
CA ARG A 37 -8.12 11.32 -13.97
C ARG A 37 -7.41 10.76 -12.73
N LEU A 38 -7.72 9.51 -12.41
CA LEU A 38 -7.09 8.76 -11.33
C LEU A 38 -6.45 7.49 -11.88
N LEU A 39 -5.24 7.17 -11.42
CA LEU A 39 -4.59 5.89 -11.62
C LEU A 39 -4.73 5.08 -10.33
N MET A 40 -5.39 3.93 -10.40
CA MET A 40 -5.48 2.99 -9.28
C MET A 40 -4.60 1.78 -9.54
N ILE A 41 -3.71 1.48 -8.60
CA ILE A 41 -2.81 0.33 -8.65
C ILE A 41 -3.22 -0.62 -7.54
N ALA A 42 -3.71 -1.81 -7.92
CA ALA A 42 -3.97 -2.88 -6.98
C ALA A 42 -2.68 -3.66 -6.73
N SER A 43 -2.27 -3.78 -5.47
CA SER A 43 -1.18 -4.66 -5.08
C SER A 43 -1.70 -6.07 -4.83
N ASP A 44 -0.79 -7.03 -4.79
CA ASP A 44 -0.97 -8.39 -4.30
C ASP A 44 -1.10 -8.50 -2.78
N ARG A 45 -0.78 -7.42 -2.02
CA ARG A 45 -1.00 -7.36 -0.56
C ARG A 45 -2.40 -7.84 -0.18
N LEU A 46 -2.46 -8.76 0.79
CA LEU A 46 -3.69 -9.27 1.37
C LEU A 46 -3.90 -8.68 2.77
N SER A 47 -5.15 -8.43 3.19
CA SER A 47 -5.44 -7.92 4.53
C SER A 47 -6.55 -8.70 5.23
N ALA A 48 -6.37 -8.99 6.52
CA ALA A 48 -7.36 -9.62 7.40
C ALA A 48 -7.30 -8.99 8.80
N PHE A 49 -8.44 -8.88 9.49
CA PHE A 49 -8.54 -8.30 10.85
C PHE A 49 -7.82 -6.95 11.00
N ASP A 50 -8.02 -6.06 10.02
CA ASP A 50 -7.38 -4.75 9.92
C ASP A 50 -5.85 -4.71 9.73
N VAL A 51 -5.21 -5.85 9.54
CA VAL A 51 -3.75 -5.97 9.34
C VAL A 51 -3.44 -6.39 7.91
N VAL A 52 -2.39 -5.81 7.33
CA VAL A 52 -1.81 -6.26 6.05
C VAL A 52 -0.88 -7.43 6.34
N LEU A 53 -1.08 -8.54 5.63
CA LEU A 53 -0.28 -9.75 5.79
C LEU A 53 1.10 -9.55 5.13
N PRO A 54 2.17 -10.17 5.66
CA PRO A 54 3.44 -10.23 4.98
C PRO A 54 3.30 -11.00 3.66
N ASP A 55 4.17 -10.67 2.70
CA ASP A 55 4.25 -11.42 1.45
C ASP A 55 4.67 -12.88 1.73
N PRO A 56 4.15 -13.86 0.98
CA PRO A 56 4.45 -15.28 1.18
C PRO A 56 5.92 -15.64 0.95
#